data_AF-A0A942S1H7-F1
#
_entry.id   AF-A0A942S1H7-F1
#
_cell.length_a   1.000
_cell.length_b   1.000
_cell.length_c   1.000
_cell.angle_alpha   90.00
_cell.angle_beta   90.00
_cell.angle_gamma   90.00
#
_symmetry.space_group_name_H-M   'P 1'
#
loop_
_entity.id
_entity.type
_entity.pdbx_description
1 polymer ?
#
loop_
_entity_poly.entity_id
_entity_poly.type
_entity_poly.pdbx_seq_one_letter_code
_entity_poly.pdbx_strand_id
1 'polypeptide(L)'
;MNMQQVGAETLFAAQTRMAVLQQTVAEHQAAIGNRESTHEQHKEAAMRENMRPSDFLALFPNPPATVLTVEHFNQMREITGPVDLIPPELQAVQSHPDFKADYQALEDYFRNVESPQRPITAEEFATLYPAPSHTADQATIDAGQTEINALHAFLKSGPNPLPGLYDVDLLTNTEVSYP
;
A
#
# COMPACT_ATOMS: atom_id res chain seq x y z
N MET A 1 -31.80 22.98 -20.68
CA MET A 1 -31.96 24.21 -19.91
C MET A 1 -33.42 24.36 -19.57
N ASN A 2 -33.78 23.78 -18.45
CA ASN A 2 -35.09 23.82 -17.85
C ASN A 2 -35.09 24.96 -16.82
N MET A 3 -35.35 26.17 -17.30
CA MET A 3 -35.26 27.38 -16.49
C MET A 3 -36.52 27.52 -15.62
N GLN A 4 -36.39 27.37 -14.30
CA GLN A 4 -37.50 27.47 -13.36
C GLN A 4 -37.20 28.42 -12.21
N GLN A 5 -38.27 28.93 -11.56
CA GLN A 5 -38.12 29.74 -10.36
C GLN A 5 -37.67 28.86 -9.20
N VAL A 6 -36.59 29.26 -8.55
CA VAL A 6 -36.03 28.52 -7.41
C VAL A 6 -36.15 29.36 -6.14
N GLY A 7 -36.65 28.73 -5.08
CA GLY A 7 -36.74 29.34 -3.75
C GLY A 7 -35.38 29.56 -3.09
N ALA A 8 -35.33 30.48 -2.13
CA ALA A 8 -34.11 30.74 -1.35
C ALA A 8 -33.59 29.50 -0.60
N GLU A 9 -34.50 28.60 -0.22
CA GLU A 9 -34.19 27.32 0.46
C GLU A 9 -33.33 26.39 -0.40
N THR A 10 -33.65 26.21 -1.68
CA THR A 10 -32.88 25.36 -2.60
C THR A 10 -31.52 25.98 -2.90
N LEU A 11 -31.43 27.31 -3.04
CA LEU A 11 -30.16 28.02 -3.21
C LEU A 11 -29.27 27.87 -1.98
N PHE A 12 -29.84 28.01 -0.79
CA PHE A 12 -29.12 27.80 0.47
C PHE A 12 -28.68 26.35 0.65
N ALA A 13 -29.54 25.38 0.29
CA ALA A 13 -29.21 23.96 0.31
C ALA A 13 -28.04 23.64 -0.65
N ALA A 14 -28.05 24.20 -1.86
CA ALA A 14 -26.96 24.06 -2.82
C ALA A 14 -25.63 24.62 -2.32
N GLN A 15 -25.64 25.81 -1.71
CA GLN A 15 -24.44 26.39 -1.11
C GLN A 15 -23.92 25.56 0.07
N THR A 16 -24.82 25.10 0.94
CA THR A 16 -24.47 24.27 2.10
C THR A 16 -23.88 22.93 1.65
N ARG A 17 -24.52 22.26 0.69
CA ARG A 17 -24.04 20.99 0.13
C ARG A 17 -22.66 21.16 -0.52
N MET A 18 -22.47 22.22 -1.30
CA MET A 18 -21.16 22.52 -1.91
C MET A 18 -20.07 22.72 -0.86
N ALA A 19 -20.36 23.40 0.25
CA ALA A 19 -19.39 23.57 1.34
C ALA A 19 -19.04 22.24 2.03
N VAL A 20 -20.04 21.39 2.28
CA VAL A 20 -19.82 20.04 2.84
C VAL A 20 -18.95 19.19 1.91
N LEU A 21 -19.27 19.17 0.61
CA LEU A 21 -18.50 18.43 -0.38
C LEU A 21 -17.05 18.91 -0.48
N GLN A 22 -16.83 20.24 -0.43
CA GLN A 22 -15.48 20.81 -0.44
C GLN A 22 -14.66 20.35 0.77
N GLN A 23 -15.29 20.31 1.94
CA GLN A 23 -14.64 19.77 3.14
C GLN A 23 -14.32 18.28 2.97
N THR A 24 -15.28 17.46 2.51
CA THR A 24 -15.07 16.03 2.28
C THR A 24 -13.93 15.77 1.28
N VAL A 25 -13.89 16.50 0.17
CA VAL A 25 -12.80 16.40 -0.82
C VAL A 25 -11.44 16.72 -0.17
N ALA A 26 -11.36 17.79 0.61
CA ALA A 26 -10.12 18.19 1.28
C ALA A 26 -9.66 17.15 2.31
N GLU A 27 -10.58 16.57 3.08
CA GLU A 27 -10.29 15.52 4.06
C GLU A 27 -9.72 14.25 3.40
N HIS A 28 -10.32 13.81 2.29
CA HIS A 28 -9.83 12.64 1.56
C HIS A 28 -8.49 12.90 0.85
N GLN A 29 -8.27 14.10 0.31
CA GLN A 29 -6.95 14.50 -0.23
C GLN A 29 -5.88 14.48 0.86
N ALA A 30 -6.18 15.01 2.04
CA ALA A 30 -5.26 14.98 3.18
C ALA A 30 -4.99 13.54 3.65
N ALA A 31 -6.01 12.68 3.65
CA ALA A 31 -5.86 11.28 4.01
C ALA A 31 -4.91 10.53 3.06
N ILE A 32 -5.00 10.79 1.74
CA ILE A 32 -4.05 10.25 0.75
C ILE A 32 -2.63 10.70 1.09
N GLY A 33 -2.40 12.01 1.20
CA GLY A 33 -1.07 12.56 1.47
C GLY A 33 -0.46 12.06 2.79
N ASN A 34 -1.28 11.87 3.84
CA ASN A 34 -0.82 11.30 5.11
C ASN A 34 -0.36 9.84 4.98
N ARG A 35 -1.09 9.01 4.21
CA ARG A 35 -0.71 7.61 3.99
C ARG A 35 0.56 7.49 3.16
N GLU A 36 0.70 8.31 2.12
CA GLU A 36 1.92 8.38 1.30
C GLU A 36 3.13 8.81 2.14
N SER A 37 2.98 9.89 2.93
CA SER A 37 4.05 10.36 3.81
C SER A 37 4.46 9.33 4.85
N THR A 38 3.50 8.63 5.46
CA THR A 38 3.78 7.56 6.43
C THR A 38 4.51 6.39 5.77
N HIS A 39 4.09 5.99 4.56
CA HIS A 39 4.72 4.92 3.81
C HIS A 39 6.17 5.27 3.44
N GLU A 40 6.44 6.49 2.97
CA GLU A 40 7.80 6.92 2.65
C GLU A 40 8.67 7.04 3.92
N GLN A 41 8.12 7.51 5.04
CA GLN A 41 8.84 7.52 6.32
C GLN A 41 9.23 6.11 6.77
N HIS A 42 8.32 5.13 6.63
CA HIS A 42 8.61 3.74 6.94
C HIS A 42 9.68 3.17 6.01
N LYS A 43 9.63 3.50 4.72
CA LYS A 43 10.63 3.10 3.73
C LYS A 43 12.01 3.65 4.08
N GLU A 44 12.12 4.94 4.35
CA GLU A 44 13.38 5.58 4.74
C GLU A 44 13.95 4.96 6.02
N ALA A 45 13.11 4.68 7.02
CA ALA A 45 13.54 4.03 8.25
C ALA A 45 14.07 2.62 7.99
N ALA A 46 13.31 1.81 7.24
CA ALA A 46 13.69 0.43 6.91
C ALA A 46 14.97 0.33 6.07
N MET A 47 15.29 1.35 5.28
CA MET A 47 16.53 1.41 4.50
C MET A 47 17.76 1.86 5.31
N ARG A 48 17.56 2.44 6.51
CA ARG A 48 18.64 2.84 7.43
C ARG A 48 18.96 1.78 8.46
N GLU A 49 17.94 1.03 8.89
CA GLU A 49 18.05 0.03 9.94
C GLU A 49 18.32 -1.36 9.37
N ASN A 50 18.91 -2.24 10.18
CA ASN A 50 19.01 -3.64 9.80
C ASN A 50 17.62 -4.27 9.69
N MET A 51 17.44 -5.10 8.66
CA MET A 51 16.24 -5.90 8.45
C MET A 51 15.90 -6.71 9.70
N ARG A 52 14.60 -6.82 10.01
CA ARG A 52 14.16 -7.64 11.14
C ARG A 52 14.19 -9.12 10.73
N PRO A 53 14.46 -10.05 11.66
CA PRO A 53 14.35 -11.50 11.39
C PRO A 53 13.03 -11.92 10.73
N SER A 54 11.91 -11.31 11.12
CA SER A 54 10.59 -11.57 10.53
C SER A 54 10.48 -11.10 9.08
N ASP A 55 11.08 -9.96 8.74
CA ASP A 55 11.08 -9.42 7.38
C ASP A 55 11.95 -10.31 6.47
N PHE A 56 13.08 -10.80 6.99
CA PHE A 56 13.95 -11.73 6.25
C PHE A 56 13.21 -13.02 5.89
N LEU A 57 12.53 -13.65 6.86
CA LEU A 57 11.77 -14.88 6.60
C LEU A 57 10.58 -14.66 5.64
N ALA A 58 9.99 -13.48 5.65
CA ALA A 58 8.92 -13.15 4.71
C ALA A 58 9.44 -12.96 3.27
N LEU A 59 10.64 -12.41 3.09
CA LEU A 59 11.30 -12.26 1.78
C LEU A 59 11.94 -13.55 1.27
N PHE A 60 12.50 -14.34 2.17
CA PHE A 60 13.28 -15.54 1.89
C PHE A 60 12.71 -16.72 2.70
N PRO A 61 11.50 -17.20 2.39
CA PRO A 61 10.86 -18.26 3.17
C PRO A 61 11.52 -19.63 3.00
N ASN A 62 12.29 -19.81 1.92
CA ASN A 62 12.92 -21.08 1.58
C ASN A 62 14.45 -20.95 1.68
N PRO A 63 15.13 -21.84 2.43
CA PRO A 63 16.58 -21.89 2.47
C PRO A 63 17.16 -22.20 1.07
N PRO A 64 18.24 -21.52 0.66
CA PRO A 64 18.89 -21.77 -0.62
C PRO A 64 19.80 -23.01 -0.51
N ALA A 65 19.33 -24.16 -0.98
CA ALA A 65 20.17 -25.35 -1.14
C ALA A 65 19.69 -26.21 -2.31
N THR A 66 20.65 -26.88 -2.96
CA THR A 66 20.39 -27.68 -4.17
C THR A 66 20.46 -29.18 -3.90
N VAL A 67 21.39 -29.60 -3.03
CA VAL A 67 21.68 -30.99 -2.68
C VAL A 67 21.67 -31.18 -1.17
N LEU A 68 22.06 -30.16 -0.40
CA LEU A 68 22.10 -30.24 1.05
C LEU A 68 20.74 -29.90 1.68
N THR A 69 20.10 -30.86 2.34
CA THR A 69 18.87 -30.59 3.09
C THR A 69 19.17 -29.84 4.39
N VAL A 70 18.19 -29.09 4.91
CA VAL A 70 18.30 -28.44 6.23
C VAL A 70 18.60 -29.45 7.34
N GLU A 71 18.03 -30.65 7.25
CA GLU A 71 18.28 -31.74 8.19
C GLU A 71 19.74 -32.19 8.17
N HIS A 72 20.30 -32.48 6.98
CA HIS A 72 21.71 -32.83 6.84
C HIS A 72 22.63 -31.69 7.30
N PHE A 73 22.27 -30.42 7.03
CA PHE A 73 23.01 -29.26 7.51
C PHE A 73 23.06 -29.21 9.04
N ASN A 74 21.92 -29.35 9.71
CA ASN A 74 21.84 -29.35 11.17
C ASN A 74 22.63 -30.52 11.78
N GLN A 75 22.48 -31.72 11.23
CA GLN A 75 23.23 -32.89 11.66
C GLN A 75 24.73 -32.67 11.55
N MET A 76 25.23 -32.12 10.43
CA MET A 76 26.66 -31.84 10.28
C MET A 76 27.16 -30.72 11.18
N ARG A 77 26.34 -29.70 11.46
CA ARG A 77 26.69 -28.61 12.39
C ARG A 77 26.86 -29.12 13.83
N GLU A 78 26.14 -30.18 14.19
CA GLU A 78 26.22 -30.83 15.51
C GLU A 78 27.39 -31.84 15.62
N ILE A 79 28.00 -32.26 14.50
CA ILE A 79 29.18 -33.13 14.51
C ILE A 79 30.41 -32.32 14.95
N THR A 80 30.62 -32.25 16.26
CA THR A 80 31.86 -31.79 16.88
C THR A 80 32.68 -33.01 17.29
N GLY A 81 33.44 -33.61 16.36
CA GLY A 81 34.21 -34.82 16.64
C GLY A 81 35.03 -35.35 15.46
N PRO A 82 35.83 -36.42 15.64
CA PRO A 82 36.64 -37.01 14.58
C PRO A 82 35.77 -37.55 13.43
N VAL A 83 36.29 -37.44 12.21
CA VAL A 83 35.64 -37.76 10.91
C VAL A 83 35.06 -39.19 10.86
N ASP A 84 35.60 -40.12 11.66
CA ASP A 84 35.20 -41.52 11.70
C ASP A 84 33.79 -41.79 12.27
N LEU A 85 33.12 -40.76 12.82
CA LEU A 85 31.74 -40.85 13.35
C LEU A 85 30.67 -40.27 12.40
N ILE A 86 31.05 -39.83 11.19
CA ILE A 86 30.09 -39.28 10.22
C ILE A 86 29.30 -40.44 9.58
N PRO A 87 27.97 -40.46 9.70
CA PRO A 87 27.14 -41.47 9.04
C PRO A 87 27.38 -41.55 7.53
N PRO A 88 27.31 -42.75 6.90
CA PRO A 88 27.57 -42.93 5.47
C PRO A 88 26.72 -42.03 4.56
N GLU A 89 25.48 -41.75 4.96
CA GLU A 89 24.59 -40.82 4.25
C GLU A 89 25.15 -39.39 4.20
N LEU A 90 25.75 -38.90 5.28
CA LEU A 90 26.36 -37.57 5.33
C LEU A 90 27.71 -37.54 4.60
N GLN A 91 28.45 -38.65 4.56
CA GLN A 91 29.66 -38.76 3.75
C GLN A 91 29.37 -38.65 2.25
N ALA A 92 28.29 -39.30 1.79
CA ALA A 92 27.86 -39.21 0.40
C ALA A 92 27.50 -37.77 0.01
N VAL A 93 26.79 -37.05 0.90
CA VAL A 93 26.44 -35.63 0.70
C VAL A 93 27.69 -34.74 0.70
N GLN A 94 28.66 -34.95 1.60
CA GLN A 94 29.92 -34.21 1.64
C GLN A 94 30.77 -34.36 0.38
N SER A 95 30.68 -35.53 -0.27
CA SER A 95 31.43 -35.81 -1.51
C SER A 95 30.86 -35.11 -2.75
N HIS A 96 29.68 -34.49 -2.66
CA HIS A 96 29.05 -33.77 -3.77
C HIS A 96 29.84 -32.49 -4.10
N PRO A 97 30.08 -32.16 -5.39
CA PRO A 97 30.83 -30.96 -5.78
C PRO A 97 30.24 -29.65 -5.23
N ASP A 98 28.91 -29.56 -5.15
CA ASP A 98 28.22 -28.36 -4.68
C ASP A 98 28.09 -28.28 -3.16
N PHE A 99 28.50 -29.32 -2.42
CA PHE A 99 28.34 -29.42 -0.97
C PHE A 99 28.84 -28.17 -0.24
N LYS A 100 30.05 -27.72 -0.56
CA LYS A 100 30.68 -26.58 0.12
C LYS A 100 29.92 -25.28 -0.14
N ALA A 101 29.39 -25.10 -1.35
CA ALA A 101 28.61 -23.92 -1.70
C ALA A 101 27.26 -23.93 -0.98
N ASP A 102 26.56 -25.07 -0.99
CA ASP A 102 25.29 -25.27 -0.29
C ASP A 102 25.45 -25.10 1.24
N TYR A 103 26.51 -25.63 1.82
CA TYR A 103 26.78 -25.50 3.26
C TYR A 103 26.97 -24.03 3.65
N GLN A 104 27.78 -23.29 2.89
CA GLN A 104 27.99 -21.86 3.13
C GLN A 104 26.69 -21.07 2.94
N ALA A 105 25.90 -21.39 1.90
CA ALA A 105 24.63 -20.72 1.63
C ALA A 105 23.61 -20.94 2.76
N LEU A 106 23.52 -22.16 3.30
CA LEU A 106 22.67 -22.46 4.46
C LEU A 106 23.19 -21.80 5.74
N GLU A 107 24.51 -21.77 5.96
CA GLU A 107 25.09 -21.09 7.11
C GLU A 107 24.82 -19.57 7.07
N ASP A 108 24.99 -18.94 5.90
CA ASP A 108 24.67 -17.54 5.68
C ASP A 108 23.16 -17.30 5.85
N TYR A 109 22.32 -18.20 5.34
CA TYR A 109 20.86 -18.12 5.50
C TYR A 109 20.47 -18.15 6.98
N PHE A 110 20.87 -19.17 7.75
CA PHE A 110 20.48 -19.28 9.17
C PHE A 110 21.03 -18.15 10.03
N ARG A 111 22.22 -17.65 9.73
CA ARG A 111 22.75 -16.45 10.39
C ARG A 111 21.88 -15.22 10.14
N ASN A 112 21.42 -15.04 8.91
CA ASN A 112 20.50 -13.94 8.58
C ASN A 112 19.09 -14.19 9.11
N VAL A 113 18.63 -15.42 9.27
CA VAL A 113 17.38 -15.72 9.98
C VAL A 113 17.46 -15.23 11.43
N GLU A 114 18.59 -15.42 12.11
CA GLU A 114 18.78 -14.99 13.50
C GLU A 114 19.04 -13.49 13.63
N SER A 115 19.92 -12.94 12.77
CA SER A 115 20.36 -11.55 12.84
C SER A 115 20.77 -11.05 11.45
N PRO A 116 19.82 -10.51 10.65
CA PRO A 116 20.16 -9.88 9.38
C PRO A 116 21.12 -8.71 9.63
N GLN A 117 22.27 -8.70 8.95
CA GLN A 117 23.30 -7.66 9.08
C GLN A 117 23.26 -6.64 7.92
N ARG A 118 22.08 -6.41 7.35
CA ARG A 118 21.89 -5.44 6.26
C ARG A 118 20.51 -4.79 6.32
N PRO A 119 20.36 -3.56 5.78
CA PRO A 119 19.06 -2.97 5.54
C PRO A 119 18.28 -3.67 4.44
N ILE A 120 16.98 -3.37 4.40
CA ILE A 120 16.07 -3.79 3.31
C ILE A 120 16.33 -2.91 2.09
N THR A 121 16.34 -3.50 0.89
CA THR A 121 16.39 -2.75 -0.38
C THR A 121 15.03 -2.13 -0.72
N ALA A 122 14.99 -1.20 -1.67
CA ALA A 122 13.73 -0.58 -2.08
C ALA A 122 12.76 -1.61 -2.68
N GLU A 123 13.25 -2.58 -3.46
CA GLU A 123 12.44 -3.64 -4.06
C GLU A 123 11.88 -4.61 -3.00
N GLU A 124 12.70 -4.99 -2.02
CA GLU A 124 12.28 -5.85 -0.92
C GLU A 124 11.26 -5.15 -0.01
N PHE A 125 11.44 -3.85 0.24
CA PHE A 125 10.48 -3.06 1.00
C PHE A 125 9.13 -3.02 0.28
N ALA A 126 9.13 -2.76 -1.04
CA ALA A 126 7.89 -2.75 -1.83
C ALA A 126 7.18 -4.11 -1.84
N THR A 127 7.93 -5.20 -1.69
CA THR A 127 7.39 -6.57 -1.59
C THR A 127 6.70 -6.82 -0.25
N LEU A 128 7.32 -6.37 0.85
CA LEU A 128 6.79 -6.54 2.21
C LEU A 128 5.68 -5.55 2.57
N TYR A 129 5.84 -4.31 2.11
CA TYR A 129 5.04 -3.16 2.48
C TYR A 129 4.54 -2.47 1.20
N PRO A 130 3.54 -3.04 0.52
CA PRO A 130 3.03 -2.49 -0.72
C PRO A 130 2.51 -1.06 -0.51
N ALA A 131 2.62 -0.24 -1.56
CA ALA A 131 2.13 1.12 -1.54
C ALA A 131 0.63 1.16 -1.17
N PRO A 132 0.18 2.15 -0.37
CA PRO A 132 -1.22 2.28 0.00
C PRO A 132 -2.09 2.44 -1.26
N SER A 133 -3.25 1.78 -1.27
CA SER A 133 -4.26 2.03 -2.28
C SER A 133 -5.07 3.28 -1.93
N HIS A 134 -5.39 4.07 -2.96
CA HIS A 134 -6.16 5.30 -2.86
C HIS A 134 -7.50 5.23 -3.61
N THR A 135 -7.87 4.06 -4.14
CA THR A 135 -9.05 3.92 -5.02
C THR A 135 -10.34 4.44 -4.39
N ALA A 136 -10.59 4.13 -3.11
CA ALA A 136 -11.80 4.56 -2.42
C ALA A 136 -11.82 6.08 -2.18
N ASP A 137 -10.72 6.65 -1.68
CA ASP A 137 -10.61 8.10 -1.46
C ASP A 137 -10.71 8.87 -2.78
N GLN A 138 -10.07 8.37 -3.84
CA GLN A 138 -10.12 8.98 -5.16
C GLN A 138 -11.55 8.94 -5.74
N ALA A 139 -12.27 7.82 -5.58
CA ALA A 139 -13.66 7.74 -6.00
C ALA A 139 -14.54 8.75 -5.26
N THR A 140 -14.32 8.96 -3.96
CA THR A 140 -15.04 9.98 -3.19
C THR A 140 -14.68 11.39 -3.64
N ILE A 141 -13.41 11.67 -3.91
CA ILE A 141 -12.94 12.97 -4.43
C ILE A 141 -13.60 13.26 -5.79
N ASP A 142 -13.58 12.29 -6.70
CA ASP A 142 -14.11 12.44 -8.05
C ASP A 142 -15.63 12.64 -8.04
N ALA A 143 -16.35 11.86 -7.22
CA ALA A 143 -17.79 12.00 -7.04
C ALA A 143 -18.14 13.37 -6.43
N GLY A 144 -17.43 13.77 -5.37
CA GLY A 144 -17.63 15.07 -4.72
C GLY A 144 -17.34 16.24 -5.66
N GLN A 145 -16.26 16.18 -6.43
CA GLN A 145 -15.93 17.22 -7.41
C GLN A 145 -16.95 17.29 -8.55
N THR A 146 -17.50 16.15 -8.98
CA THR A 146 -18.56 16.10 -9.99
C THR A 146 -19.82 16.80 -9.49
N GLU A 147 -20.26 16.50 -8.27
CA GLU A 147 -21.43 17.16 -7.68
C GLU A 147 -21.18 18.65 -7.42
N ILE A 148 -20.00 19.04 -6.92
CA ILE A 148 -19.61 20.47 -6.77
C ILE A 148 -19.73 21.20 -8.10
N ASN A 149 -19.24 20.60 -9.20
CA ASN A 149 -19.29 21.22 -10.52
C ASN A 149 -20.74 21.41 -10.99
N ALA A 150 -21.63 20.43 -10.73
CA ALA A 150 -23.05 20.52 -11.04
C ALA A 150 -23.74 21.61 -10.22
N LEU A 151 -23.52 21.65 -8.91
CA LEU A 151 -24.08 22.68 -8.00
C LEU A 151 -23.57 24.08 -8.35
N HIS A 152 -22.29 24.22 -8.69
CA HIS A 152 -21.73 25.49 -9.10
C HIS A 152 -22.27 25.95 -10.46
N ALA A 153 -22.47 25.03 -11.41
CA ALA A 153 -23.15 25.32 -12.67
C ALA A 153 -24.60 25.75 -12.44
N PHE A 154 -25.33 25.07 -11.54
CA PHE A 154 -26.67 25.45 -11.12
C PHE A 154 -26.71 26.87 -10.55
N LEU A 155 -25.86 27.19 -9.57
CA LEU A 155 -25.80 28.54 -8.98
C LEU A 155 -25.40 29.61 -10.00
N LYS A 156 -24.56 29.26 -10.98
CA LYS A 156 -24.17 30.16 -12.09
C LYS A 156 -25.22 30.31 -13.18
N SER A 157 -26.14 29.36 -13.32
CA SER A 157 -27.24 29.42 -14.29
C SER A 157 -28.26 30.52 -13.96
N GLY A 158 -28.15 31.13 -12.78
CA GLY A 158 -29.00 32.22 -12.30
C GLY A 158 -28.95 33.51 -13.15
N PRO A 159 -29.49 34.62 -12.62
CA PRO A 159 -30.62 35.37 -13.17
C PRO A 159 -30.37 36.20 -14.44
N ASN A 160 -29.29 35.96 -15.18
CA ASN A 160 -28.96 36.72 -16.37
C ASN A 160 -29.15 35.82 -17.62
N PRO A 161 -30.09 36.14 -18.53
CA PRO A 161 -30.90 37.36 -18.60
C PRO A 161 -32.25 37.33 -17.86
N LEU A 162 -32.65 36.20 -17.25
CA LEU A 162 -33.98 36.04 -16.65
C LEU A 162 -33.94 36.07 -15.11
N PRO A 163 -34.42 37.16 -14.47
CA PRO A 163 -34.40 37.30 -13.02
C PRO A 163 -35.11 36.14 -12.31
N GLY A 164 -34.42 35.51 -11.37
CA GLY A 164 -34.97 34.44 -10.51
C GLY A 164 -35.12 33.07 -11.16
N LEU A 165 -34.71 32.87 -12.42
CA LEU A 165 -34.72 31.55 -13.06
C LEU A 165 -33.35 30.87 -12.99
N TYR A 166 -33.36 29.56 -12.74
CA TYR A 166 -32.18 28.69 -12.71
C TYR A 166 -32.46 27.42 -13.50
N ASP A 167 -31.41 26.80 -14.04
CA ASP A 167 -31.51 25.55 -14.79
C ASP A 167 -31.57 24.35 -13.84
N VAL A 168 -32.76 23.85 -13.57
CA VAL A 168 -32.97 22.76 -12.60
C VAL A 168 -32.50 21.40 -13.12
N ASP A 169 -32.23 21.27 -14.43
CA ASP A 169 -31.59 20.06 -15.00
C ASP A 169 -30.18 19.84 -14.41
N LEU A 170 -29.55 20.90 -13.88
CA LEU A 170 -28.24 20.83 -13.25
C LEU A 170 -28.28 20.25 -11.82
N LEU A 171 -29.48 20.05 -11.25
CA LEU A 171 -29.67 19.43 -9.94
C LEU A 171 -29.89 17.92 -10.00
N THR A 172 -30.14 17.34 -11.18
CA THR A 172 -30.61 15.95 -11.35
C THR A 172 -29.67 14.88 -10.78
N ASN A 173 -28.38 15.17 -10.66
CA ASN A 173 -27.37 14.27 -10.08
C ASN A 173 -26.76 14.84 -8.78
N THR A 174 -27.52 15.66 -8.07
CA THR A 174 -27.10 16.26 -6.80
C THR A 174 -28.04 15.82 -5.69
N GLU A 175 -27.60 15.91 -4.43
CA GLU A 175 -28.49 15.66 -3.29
C GLU A 175 -29.49 16.79 -3.04
N VAL A 176 -29.36 17.92 -3.74
CA VAL A 176 -30.26 19.07 -3.60
C VAL A 176 -31.54 18.78 -4.35
N SER A 177 -32.63 18.62 -3.59
CA SER A 177 -33.96 18.43 -4.16
C SER A 177 -34.57 19.75 -4.62
N TYR A 178 -35.27 19.71 -5.75
CA TYR A 178 -36.10 20.78 -6.28
C TYR A 178 -37.54 20.25 -6.46
N PRO A 179 -38.57 20.96 -5.96
CA PRO A 179 -39.97 20.52 -6.03
C PRO A 179 -40.56 20.55 -7.45
#